data_AF-A0A1F8RVX8-F1
#
_entry.id   AF-A0A1F8RVX8-F1
#
_cell.length_a   1.000
_cell.length_b   1.000
_cell.length_c   1.000
_cell.angle_alpha   90.00
_cell.angle_beta   90.00
_cell.angle_gamma   90.00
#
_symmetry.space_group_name_H-M   'P 1'
#
loop_
_entity.id
_entity.type
_entity.pdbx_description
1 polymer ?
#
loop_
_entity_poly.entity_id
_entity_poly.type
_entity_poly.pdbx_seq_one_letter_code
_entity_poly.pdbx_strand_id
1 'polypeptide(L)'
;MIGIGSATNPNAAALAMPSWMSWWPGPFGRSWVLDSLNLGSGPAMLGGLLWLAAGLALIGAGLGWFGVLLPGEQWPRLALAGGVLGLLALTLFFHPFYLVAVILDVAIVVLAWGRLAAS
;
A
#
# COMPACT_ATOMS: atom_id res chain seq x y z
N MET A 1 4.56 8.15 6.07
CA MET A 1 4.89 7.20 4.99
C MET A 1 5.32 5.91 5.64
N ILE A 2 4.55 4.84 5.46
CA ILE A 2 4.90 3.49 5.91
C ILE A 2 5.74 2.88 4.79
N GLY A 3 7.03 3.17 4.84
CA GLY A 3 7.99 2.61 3.92
C GLY A 3 8.52 1.26 4.42
N ILE A 4 9.56 0.78 3.73
CA ILE A 4 10.41 -0.37 4.12
C ILE A 4 10.72 -0.39 5.62
N GLY A 5 10.88 0.77 6.26
CA GLY A 5 11.17 0.89 7.69
C GLY A 5 10.19 0.17 8.61
N SER A 6 8.91 0.05 8.24
CA SER A 6 7.94 -0.73 9.03
C SER A 6 8.15 -2.25 8.92
N ALA A 7 8.66 -2.72 7.77
CA ALA A 7 8.98 -4.12 7.56
C ALA A 7 10.32 -4.52 8.22
N THR A 8 11.28 -3.58 8.29
CA THR A 8 12.62 -3.85 8.81
C THR A 8 12.83 -3.42 10.26
N ASN A 9 12.05 -2.45 10.75
CA ASN A 9 12.08 -1.99 12.14
C ASN A 9 10.68 -1.56 12.62
N PRO A 10 9.77 -2.50 12.88
CA PRO A 10 8.39 -2.20 13.31
C PRO A 10 8.31 -1.53 14.69
N ASN A 11 9.40 -1.55 15.47
CA ASN A 11 9.48 -0.93 16.80
C ASN A 11 10.11 0.48 16.76
N ALA A 12 10.39 1.02 15.58
CA ALA A 12 10.92 2.36 15.44
C ALA A 12 9.99 3.39 16.10
N ALA A 13 10.59 4.43 16.70
CA ALA A 13 9.84 5.52 17.29
C ALA A 13 8.93 6.18 16.24
N ALA A 14 7.68 6.43 16.62
CA ALA A 14 6.73 7.06 15.73
C ALA A 14 7.11 8.52 15.49
N LEU A 15 6.86 9.03 14.28
CA LEU A 15 7.13 10.43 13.96
C LEU A 15 6.10 11.32 14.66
N ALA A 16 6.58 12.39 15.30
CA ALA A 16 5.72 13.35 15.99
C ALA A 16 4.72 13.99 15.00
N MET A 17 3.47 14.11 15.43
CA MET A 17 2.44 14.79 14.64
C MET A 17 2.58 16.30 14.78
N PRO A 18 2.49 17.05 13.68
CA PRO A 18 2.28 18.49 13.74
C PRO A 18 1.01 18.82 14.53
N SER A 19 1.04 19.93 15.27
CA SER A 19 -0.06 20.35 16.15
C SER A 19 -1.40 20.56 15.41
N TRP A 20 -1.36 20.99 14.15
CA TRP A 20 -2.55 21.17 13.31
C TRP A 20 -3.26 19.85 12.96
N MET A 21 -2.61 18.71 13.19
CA MET A 21 -3.16 17.38 12.94
C MET A 21 -3.60 16.66 14.22
N SER A 22 -3.74 17.37 15.33
CA SER A 22 -4.14 16.81 16.64
C SER A 22 -5.50 16.11 16.66
N TRP A 23 -6.34 16.34 15.66
CA TRP A 23 -7.63 15.67 15.47
C TRP A 23 -7.50 14.22 14.99
N TRP A 24 -6.34 13.83 14.45
CA TRP A 24 -6.10 12.47 13.97
C TRP A 24 -5.59 11.58 15.12
N PRO A 25 -6.09 10.35 15.29
CA PRO A 25 -5.85 9.57 16.52
C PRO A 25 -4.53 8.77 16.54
N GLY A 26 -3.75 8.74 15.46
CA GLY A 26 -2.56 7.89 15.38
C GLY A 26 -1.33 8.59 14.80
N PRO A 27 -0.11 8.21 15.22
CA PRO A 27 1.10 8.91 14.84
C PRO A 27 1.49 8.67 13.37
N PHE A 28 2.38 9.51 12.84
CA PHE A 28 2.90 9.31 11.49
C PHE A 28 3.73 8.03 11.38
N GLY A 29 3.44 7.26 10.33
CA GLY A 29 4.22 6.06 10.01
C GLY A 29 3.82 4.81 10.79
N ARG A 30 2.76 4.86 11.61
CA ARG A 30 2.16 3.66 12.21
C ARG A 30 0.68 3.53 11.86
N SER A 31 0.13 2.33 12.04
CA SER A 31 -1.30 2.10 11.95
C SER A 31 -1.97 2.45 13.28
N TRP A 32 -2.86 3.43 13.26
CA TRP A 32 -3.72 3.73 14.40
C TRP A 32 -4.61 2.52 14.77
N VAL A 33 -5.02 1.71 13.79
CA VAL A 33 -5.85 0.51 14.00
C VAL A 33 -5.04 -0.56 14.75
N LEU A 34 -3.86 -0.92 14.24
CA LEU A 34 -3.03 -1.97 14.86
C LEU A 34 -2.57 -1.55 16.26
N ASP A 35 -2.25 -0.26 16.43
CA ASP A 35 -1.90 0.33 17.72
C ASP A 35 -3.07 0.27 18.70
N SER A 36 -4.29 0.65 18.27
CA SER A 36 -5.49 0.64 19.12
C SER A 36 -5.87 -0.76 19.61
N LEU A 37 -5.56 -1.79 18.82
CA LEU A 37 -5.81 -3.19 19.15
C LEU A 37 -4.69 -3.81 19.99
N ASN A 38 -3.62 -3.07 20.32
CA ASN A 38 -2.46 -3.53 21.09
C ASN A 38 -1.84 -4.84 20.58
N LEU A 39 -1.81 -5.03 19.26
CA LEU A 39 -1.38 -6.31 18.65
C LEU A 39 0.15 -6.48 18.58
N GLY A 40 0.91 -5.49 19.05
CA GLY A 40 2.36 -5.49 18.99
C GLY A 40 2.91 -5.32 17.57
N SER A 41 4.17 -5.71 17.38
CA SER A 41 4.95 -5.41 16.18
C SER A 41 4.75 -6.36 15.00
N GLY A 42 4.21 -7.56 15.25
CA GLY A 42 4.00 -8.59 14.21
C GLY A 42 3.11 -8.10 13.06
N PRO A 43 1.89 -7.61 13.35
CA PRO A 43 1.01 -7.07 12.30
C PRO A 43 1.57 -5.84 11.59
N ALA A 44 2.34 -5.00 12.28
CA ALA A 44 3.00 -3.85 11.66
C ALA A 44 4.03 -4.30 10.62
N MET A 45 4.83 -5.34 10.94
CA MET A 45 5.77 -5.96 10.00
C MET A 45 5.05 -6.58 8.79
N LEU A 46 4.01 -7.38 9.03
CA LEU A 46 3.22 -7.99 7.95
C LEU A 46 2.62 -6.94 7.02
N GLY A 47 2.12 -5.86 7.61
CA GLY A 47 1.59 -4.75 6.87
C GLY A 47 2.64 -3.97 6.06
N GLY A 48 3.86 -3.85 6.57
CA GLY A 48 5.01 -3.34 5.81
C GLY A 48 5.38 -4.24 4.62
N LEU A 49 5.35 -5.56 4.82
CA LEU A 49 5.56 -6.54 3.74
C LEU A 49 4.45 -6.48 2.68
N LEU A 50 3.21 -6.24 3.10
CA LEU A 50 2.07 -6.05 2.20
C LEU A 50 2.28 -4.82 1.31
N TRP A 51 2.73 -3.70 1.89
CA TRP A 51 3.10 -2.48 1.15
C TRP A 51 4.22 -2.74 0.14
N LEU A 52 5.24 -3.50 0.53
CA LEU A 52 6.34 -3.88 -0.35
C LEU A 52 5.86 -4.74 -1.51
N ALA A 53 5.05 -5.76 -1.24
CA ALA A 53 4.49 -6.63 -2.27
C ALA A 53 3.62 -5.85 -3.26
N ALA A 54 2.77 -4.93 -2.76
CA ALA A 54 1.96 -4.04 -3.60
C ALA A 54 2.85 -3.17 -4.50
N GLY A 55 3.86 -2.51 -3.93
CA GLY A 55 4.80 -1.66 -4.68
C GLY A 55 5.57 -2.42 -5.76
N LEU A 56 6.09 -3.61 -5.43
CA LEU A 56 6.80 -4.46 -6.40
C LEU A 56 5.88 -4.93 -7.53
N ALA A 57 4.64 -5.32 -7.22
CA ALA A 57 3.66 -5.70 -8.22
C ALA A 57 3.31 -4.52 -9.15
N LEU A 58 3.11 -3.31 -8.60
CA LEU A 58 2.83 -2.10 -9.39
C LEU A 58 4.04 -1.67 -10.24
N ILE A 59 5.26 -1.75 -9.73
CA ILE A 59 6.49 -1.51 -10.51
C ILE A 59 6.58 -2.53 -11.65
N GLY A 60 6.37 -3.82 -11.36
CA GLY A 60 6.35 -4.87 -12.37
C GLY A 60 5.28 -4.62 -13.44
N ALA A 61 4.07 -4.23 -13.03
CA ALA A 61 2.99 -3.88 -13.94
C ALA A 61 3.35 -2.70 -14.85
N GLY A 62 3.94 -1.63 -14.29
CA GLY A 62 4.40 -0.48 -15.05
C GLY A 62 5.46 -0.87 -16.07
N LEU A 63 6.46 -1.66 -15.67
CA LEU A 63 7.50 -2.16 -16.57
C LEU A 63 6.91 -3.02 -17.69
N GLY A 64 5.99 -3.93 -17.36
CA GLY A 64 5.29 -4.76 -18.34
C GLY A 64 4.43 -3.95 -19.31
N TRP A 65 3.77 -2.88 -18.85
CA TRP A 65 3.04 -1.96 -19.72
C TRP A 65 3.97 -1.26 -20.73
N PHE A 66 5.18 -0.89 -20.32
CA PHE A 66 6.20 -0.33 -21.21
C PHE A 66 6.92 -1.38 -22.09
N GLY A 67 6.55 -2.66 -22.01
CA GLY A 67 7.19 -3.74 -22.76
C GLY A 67 8.59 -4.10 -22.22
N VAL A 68 8.88 -3.73 -20.97
CA VAL A 68 10.16 -3.99 -20.31
C VAL A 68 10.00 -5.17 -19.33
N LEU A 69 10.96 -6.09 -19.33
CA LEU A 69 11.12 -7.19 -18.35
C LEU A 69 10.02 -8.28 -18.29
N LEU A 70 8.81 -8.07 -18.82
CA LEU A 70 7.73 -9.06 -18.78
C LEU A 70 7.26 -9.44 -20.20
N PRO A 71 7.44 -10.70 -20.63
CA PRO A 71 6.92 -11.16 -21.91
C PRO A 71 5.39 -11.35 -21.86
N GLY A 72 4.70 -10.73 -22.83
CA GLY A 72 3.26 -10.90 -23.05
C GLY A 72 2.34 -10.00 -22.19
N GLU A 73 1.03 -10.25 -22.25
CA GLU A 73 0.00 -9.44 -21.58
C GLU A 73 -0.19 -9.77 -20.09
N GLN A 74 0.91 -9.90 -19.33
CA GLN A 74 0.85 -10.23 -17.90
C GLN A 74 0.66 -8.99 -17.02
N TRP A 75 0.99 -7.80 -17.54
CA TRP A 75 0.92 -6.54 -16.78
C TRP A 75 -0.46 -6.25 -16.14
N PRO A 76 -1.62 -6.58 -16.74
CA PRO A 76 -2.90 -6.28 -16.10
C PRO A 76 -3.12 -7.10 -14.83
N ARG A 77 -2.61 -8.34 -14.78
CA ARG A 77 -2.72 -9.19 -13.59
C ARG A 77 -1.85 -8.66 -12.45
N LEU A 78 -0.66 -8.16 -12.76
CA LEU A 78 0.21 -7.51 -11.78
C LEU A 78 -0.37 -6.18 -11.31
N ALA A 79 -0.96 -5.38 -12.21
CA ALA A 79 -1.64 -4.14 -11.86
C ALA A 79 -2.80 -4.40 -10.90
N LEU A 80 -3.63 -5.41 -11.21
CA LEU A 80 -4.74 -5.82 -10.38
C LEU A 80 -4.27 -6.31 -9.01
N ALA A 81 -3.28 -7.21 -8.96
CA ALA A 81 -2.72 -7.72 -7.72
C ALA A 81 -2.11 -6.57 -6.88
N GLY A 82 -1.31 -5.71 -7.49
CA GLY A 82 -0.69 -4.57 -6.82
C GLY A 82 -1.71 -3.58 -6.26
N GLY A 83 -2.72 -3.20 -7.04
CA GLY A 83 -3.78 -2.30 -6.59
C GLY A 83 -4.64 -2.91 -5.47
N VAL A 84 -4.99 -4.20 -5.55
CA VAL A 84 -5.73 -4.88 -4.47
C VAL A 84 -4.91 -4.94 -3.18
N LEU A 85 -3.63 -5.34 -3.26
CA LEU A 85 -2.75 -5.36 -2.10
C LEU A 85 -2.53 -3.95 -1.53
N GLY A 86 -2.43 -2.94 -2.40
CA GLY A 86 -2.35 -1.52 -2.03
C GLY A 86 -3.57 -1.07 -1.23
N LEU A 87 -4.79 -1.38 -1.70
CA LEU A 87 -6.03 -1.06 -0.98
C LEU A 87 -6.15 -1.78 0.37
N LEU A 88 -5.72 -3.05 0.44
CA LEU A 88 -5.66 -3.79 1.71
C LEU A 88 -4.68 -3.13 2.68
N ALA A 89 -3.50 -2.74 2.21
CA ALA A 89 -2.51 -2.02 3.01
C ALA A 89 -3.06 -0.66 3.46
N LEU A 90 -3.73 0.07 2.57
CA LEU A 90 -4.35 1.36 2.87
C LEU A 90 -5.47 1.25 3.88
N THR A 91 -6.20 0.13 3.93
CA THR A 91 -7.20 -0.12 4.96
C THR A 91 -6.55 -0.30 6.32
N LEU A 92 -5.46 -1.08 6.39
CA LEU A 92 -4.72 -1.33 7.64
C LEU A 92 -3.96 -0.10 8.13
N PHE A 93 -3.50 0.74 7.23
CA PHE A 93 -2.65 1.90 7.52
C PHE A 93 -3.28 3.22 7.10
N PHE A 94 -4.61 3.27 7.13
CA PHE A 94 -5.34 4.43 6.65
C PHE A 94 -4.84 5.69 7.36
N HIS A 95 -4.56 6.72 6.56
CA HIS A 95 -4.16 8.04 7.00
C HIS A 95 -4.70 9.05 5.98
N PRO A 96 -5.14 10.26 6.38
CA PRO A 96 -5.76 11.24 5.49
C PRO A 96 -4.92 11.56 4.24
N PHE A 97 -3.60 11.57 4.37
CA PHE A 97 -2.68 11.84 3.25
C PHE A 97 -2.61 10.73 2.21
N TYR A 98 -3.18 9.56 2.49
CA TYR A 98 -3.23 8.47 1.54
C TYR A 98 -4.45 8.51 0.61
N LEU A 99 -5.27 9.57 0.66
CA LEU A 99 -6.43 9.69 -0.23
C LEU A 99 -6.06 9.56 -1.72
N VAL A 100 -4.95 10.17 -2.14
CA VAL A 100 -4.46 10.05 -3.52
C VAL A 100 -4.09 8.61 -3.84
N ALA A 101 -3.43 7.90 -2.93
CA ALA A 101 -3.07 6.49 -3.12
C ALA A 101 -4.34 5.61 -3.25
N VAL A 102 -5.36 5.86 -2.42
CA VAL A 102 -6.66 5.16 -2.53
C VAL A 102 -7.28 5.38 -3.91
N ILE A 103 -7.34 6.62 -4.38
CA ILE A 103 -7.91 6.94 -5.70
C ILE A 103 -7.13 6.23 -6.82
N LEU A 104 -5.80 6.27 -6.76
CA LEU A 104 -4.94 5.62 -7.74
C LEU A 104 -5.13 4.10 -7.74
N ASP A 105 -5.11 3.46 -6.59
CA ASP A 105 -5.26 2.01 -6.50
C ASP A 105 -6.67 1.57 -6.95
N VAL A 106 -7.72 2.33 -6.61
CA VAL A 106 -9.08 2.07 -7.14
C VAL A 106 -9.11 2.18 -8.67
N ALA A 107 -8.53 3.24 -9.23
CA ALA A 107 -8.48 3.42 -10.68
C ALA A 107 -7.72 2.28 -11.38
N ILE A 108 -6.57 1.89 -10.81
CA ILE A 108 -5.75 0.77 -11.32
C ILE A 108 -6.55 -0.53 -11.29
N VAL A 109 -7.21 -0.86 -10.17
CA VAL A 109 -8.03 -2.07 -10.04
C VAL A 109 -9.14 -2.10 -11.09
N VAL A 110 -9.90 -0.99 -11.23
CA VAL A 110 -11.00 -0.90 -12.19
C VAL A 110 -10.51 -1.05 -13.63
N LEU A 111 -9.45 -0.35 -14.01
CA LEU A 111 -8.92 -0.36 -15.38
C LEU A 111 -8.26 -1.70 -15.73
N ALA A 112 -7.46 -2.26 -14.82
CA ALA A 112 -6.81 -3.55 -15.01
C ALA A 112 -7.84 -4.70 -15.09
N TRP A 113 -8.87 -4.65 -14.24
CA TRP A 113 -9.99 -5.58 -14.31
C TRP A 113 -10.73 -5.49 -15.64
N GLY A 114 -11.10 -4.27 -16.05
CA GLY A 114 -11.77 -4.04 -17.34
C GLY A 114 -10.97 -4.55 -18.53
N ARG A 115 -9.63 -4.37 -18.51
CA ARG A 115 -8.74 -4.91 -19.54
C ARG A 115 -8.77 -6.43 -19.58
N LEU A 116 -8.74 -7.10 -18.43
CA LEU A 116 -8.75 -8.57 -18.33
C LEU A 116 -10.10 -9.16 -18.74
N ALA A 117 -11.20 -8.49 -18.43
CA ALA A 117 -12.54 -8.94 -18.79
C ALA A 117 -12.83 -8.83 -20.29
N ALA A 118 -12.03 -8.05 -21.03
CA ALA A 118 -12.14 -7.86 -22.48
C ALA A 118 -11.18 -8.74 -23.30
N SER A 119 -10.30 -9.51 -22.64
CA SER A 119 -9.38 -10.49 -23.26
C SER A 119 -10.05 -11.84 -23.46
#